data_AF-A0A7X7PZP5-F1
#
_entry.id   AF-A0A7X7PZP5-F1
#
_cell.length_a   1.000
_cell.length_b   1.000
_cell.length_c   1.000
_cell.angle_alpha   90.00
_cell.angle_beta   90.00
_cell.angle_gamma   90.00
#
_symmetry.space_group_name_H-M   'P 1'
#
loop_
_entity.id
_entity.type
_entity.pdbx_description
1 polymer ?
#
loop_
_entity_poly.entity_id
_entity_poly.type
_entity_poly.pdbx_seq_one_letter_code
_entity_poly.pdbx_strand_id
1 'polypeptide(L)' 'VRFRWTLRSNSAEAGSDFADIGPSVEEIPAGARTATILIPLVSDSIRENTELFLVEIEPTDGSVSLGEVSHAAVIIVDDD' A
#
# COMPACT_ATOMS: atom_id res chain seq x y z
N VAL A 1 12.69 9.87 9.11
CA VAL A 1 11.52 10.59 8.55
C VAL A 1 10.32 9.69 8.69
N ARG A 2 9.18 10.19 9.17
CA ARG A 2 7.97 9.37 9.35
C ARG A 2 6.90 9.80 8.36
N PHE A 3 6.16 8.83 7.86
CA PHE A 3 5.01 9.05 6.97
C PHE A 3 3.94 8.02 7.30
N ARG A 4 2.69 8.43 7.17
CA ARG A 4 1.54 7.54 7.31
C ARG A 4 1.20 6.96 5.96
N TRP A 5 0.72 5.71 5.93
CA TRP A 5 0.27 5.04 4.74
C TRP A 5 -1.10 4.41 4.94
N THR A 6 -1.88 4.36 3.87
CA THR A 6 -3.23 3.79 3.78
C THR A 6 -3.32 2.86 2.58
N LEU A 7 -4.15 1.83 2.70
CA LEU A 7 -4.60 1.02 1.58
C LEU A 7 -6.00 1.46 1.20
N ARG A 8 -6.23 1.67 -0.09
CA ARG A 8 -7.52 2.06 -0.63
C ARG A 8 -7.98 1.02 -1.64
N SER A 9 -9.00 0.25 -1.26
CA SER A 9 -9.68 -0.69 -2.15
C SER A 9 -10.17 0.02 -3.42
N ASN A 10 -10.17 -0.71 -4.53
CA ASN A 10 -10.84 -0.29 -5.76
C ASN A 10 -11.57 -1.47 -6.39
N SER A 11 -10.93 -2.25 -7.26
CA SER A 11 -11.48 -3.54 -7.68
C SER A 11 -10.96 -4.70 -6.83
N ALA A 12 -9.77 -4.56 -6.25
CA ALA A 12 -9.32 -5.43 -5.16
C ALA A 12 -9.83 -4.86 -3.82
N GLU A 13 -10.28 -5.73 -2.93
CA GLU A 13 -10.87 -5.46 -1.61
C GLU A 13 -9.99 -6.00 -0.47
N ALA A 14 -9.98 -5.24 0.63
CA ALA A 14 -9.19 -5.58 1.80
C ALA A 14 -9.79 -6.81 2.51
N GLY A 15 -8.94 -7.77 2.82
CA GLY A 15 -9.29 -9.02 3.48
C GLY A 15 -9.66 -10.17 2.54
N SER A 16 -10.12 -9.89 1.31
CA SER A 16 -10.35 -10.92 0.28
C SER A 16 -9.16 -11.06 -0.68
N ASP A 17 -8.56 -9.95 -1.13
CA ASP A 17 -7.59 -9.98 -2.23
C ASP A 17 -6.20 -9.51 -1.76
N PHE A 18 -6.17 -8.63 -0.76
CA PHE A 18 -4.96 -8.24 -0.04
C PHE A 18 -5.22 -8.11 1.46
N ALA A 19 -4.16 -8.17 2.27
CA ALA A 19 -4.30 -8.10 3.71
C ALA A 19 -4.95 -6.77 4.14
N ASP A 20 -5.98 -6.83 4.98
CA ASP A 20 -6.59 -5.65 5.63
C ASP A 20 -5.64 -5.12 6.72
N ILE A 21 -4.61 -4.41 6.26
CA ILE A 21 -3.58 -3.81 7.09
C ILE A 21 -3.51 -2.29 6.88
N GLY A 22 -3.28 -1.59 7.98
CA GLY A 22 -3.23 -0.15 8.00
C GLY A 22 -4.58 0.49 8.41
N PRO A 23 -4.68 1.83 8.39
CA PRO A 23 -3.56 2.77 8.23
C PRO A 23 -2.46 2.57 9.27
N SER A 24 -1.21 2.78 8.89
CA SER A 24 -0.05 2.69 9.80
C SER A 24 0.97 3.79 9.51
N VAL A 25 2.00 3.89 10.35
CA VAL A 25 3.11 4.82 10.19
C VAL A 25 4.39 4.04 9.94
N GLU A 26 5.10 4.44 8.89
CA GLU A 26 6.40 3.88 8.53
C GLU A 26 7.51 4.94 8.77
N GLU A 27 8.72 4.47 9.05
CA GLU A 27 9.88 5.33 9.27
C GLU A 27 11.00 5.02 8.27
N ILE A 28 11.50 6.04 7.59
CA ILE A 28 12.79 6.00 6.91
C ILE A 28 13.87 6.24 7.98
N PRO A 29 14.71 5.23 8.32
CA PRO A 29 15.72 5.37 9.36
C PRO A 29 16.77 6.43 9.03
N ALA A 30 17.44 6.96 10.07
CA ALA A 30 18.53 7.91 9.88
C ALA A 30 19.65 7.31 9.01
N GLY A 31 20.05 8.05 7.98
CA GLY A 31 21.05 7.60 7.00
C GLY A 31 20.51 6.69 5.89
N ALA A 32 19.26 6.22 5.98
CA ALA A 32 18.59 5.52 4.90
C ALA A 32 17.87 6.49 3.95
N ARG A 33 17.53 6.01 2.75
CA ARG A 33 16.77 6.78 1.74
C ARG A 33 15.39 6.17 1.46
N THR A 34 15.13 4.98 1.97
CA THR A 34 13.93 4.18 1.66
C THR A 34 13.44 3.46 2.91
N ALA A 35 12.14 3.21 2.95
CA ALA A 35 11.48 2.24 3.83
C ALA A 35 10.60 1.34 2.96
N THR A 36 10.22 0.16 3.46
CA THR A 36 9.45 -0.83 2.72
C THR A 36 8.15 -1.10 3.45
N ILE A 37 7.02 -0.89 2.76
CA ILE A 37 5.70 -1.33 3.22
C ILE A 37 5.48 -2.74 2.67
N LEU A 38 5.26 -3.72 3.53
CA LEU A 38 4.95 -5.10 3.14
C LEU A 38 3.44 -5.32 3.20
N ILE A 39 2.83 -5.63 2.05
CA ILE A 39 1.39 -5.89 1.93
C ILE A 39 1.24 -7.31 1.37
N PRO A 40 0.88 -8.30 2.19
CA PRO A 40 0.58 -9.64 1.70
C PRO A 40 -0.66 -9.63 0.79
N LEU A 41 -0.62 -10.39 -0.29
CA LEU A 41 -1.79 -10.73 -1.08
C LEU A 41 -2.49 -11.93 -0.46
N VAL A 42 -3.80 -11.99 -0.60
CA VAL A 42 -4.59 -13.16 -0.26
C VAL A 42 -4.72 -13.98 -1.55
N SER A 43 -4.49 -15.29 -1.44
CA SER A 43 -4.60 -16.23 -2.56
C SER A 43 -5.73 -17.18 -2.24
N ASP A 44 -6.55 -17.48 -3.24
CA ASP A 44 -7.60 -18.48 -3.12
C ASP A 44 -7.61 -19.47 -4.30
N SER A 45 -8.79 -19.91 -4.75
CA SER A 45 -8.95 -20.88 -5.85
C SER A 45 -10.09 -20.47 -6.80
N ILE A 46 -10.51 -19.21 -6.71
CA ILE A 46 -11.61 -18.64 -7.45
C ILE A 46 -10.99 -17.81 -8.57
N ARG A 47 -11.33 -18.14 -9.81
CA ARG A 47 -10.89 -17.35 -10.95
C ARG A 47 -11.49 -15.95 -10.89
N GLU A 48 -10.63 -14.95 -10.88
CA GLU A 48 -11.00 -13.54 -10.79
C GLU A 48 -10.54 -12.74 -12.01
N ASN A 49 -11.01 -11.49 -12.11
CA ASN A 49 -10.49 -10.58 -13.13
C ASN A 49 -9.21 -9.92 -12.60
N THR A 50 -8.48 -9.22 -13.47
CA THR A 50 -7.38 -8.35 -12.99
C THR A 50 -7.95 -7.24 -12.11
N GLU A 51 -7.38 -7.10 -10.93
CA GLU A 51 -7.86 -6.19 -9.89
C GLU A 51 -6.80 -5.17 -9.49
N LEU A 52 -7.22 -4.15 -8.75
CA LEU A 52 -6.41 -3.00 -8.41
C LEU A 52 -6.76 -2.49 -7.02
N PHE A 53 -5.75 -2.17 -6.22
CA PHE A 53 -5.87 -1.29 -5.06
C PHE A 53 -4.76 -0.22 -5.09
N LEU A 54 -4.90 0.79 -4.24
CA LEU A 54 -3.94 1.89 -4.12
C LEU A 54 -3.22 1.84 -2.76
N VAL A 55 -1.93 2.10 -2.78
CA VAL A 55 -1.13 2.46 -1.60
C VAL A 55 -0.95 3.97 -1.63
N GLU A 56 -1.40 4.66 -0.60
CA GLU A 56 -1.31 6.12 -0.49
C GLU A 56 -0.42 6.49 0.70
N ILE A 57 0.38 7.55 0.58
CA ILE A 57 1.20 8.08 1.67
C ILE A 57 0.82 9.51 1.99
N GLU A 58 0.86 9.85 3.28
CA GLU A 58 0.64 11.20 3.79
C GLU A 58 1.70 11.56 4.84
N PRO A 59 2.13 12.84 4.93
CA PRO A 59 3.06 13.25 5.95
C PRO A 59 2.40 13.14 7.33
N THR A 60 3.14 12.65 8.34
CA THR A 60 2.61 12.56 9.71
C THR A 60 2.53 13.91 10.40
N ASP A 61 3.31 14.88 9.93
CA ASP A 61 3.40 16.24 10.45
C ASP A 61 3.90 17.20 9.34
N GLY A 62 3.87 18.50 9.62
CA GLY A 62 4.27 19.54 8.65
C GLY A 62 5.78 19.66 8.41
N SER A 63 6.62 18.80 8.98
CA SER A 63 8.09 18.86 8.79
C SER A 63 8.55 18.17 7.51
N VAL A 64 7.66 17.45 6.84
CA VAL A 64 7.94 16.67 5.63
C VAL A 64 6.94 17.02 4.55
N SER A 65 7.44 17.26 3.33
CA SER A 65 6.63 17.41 2.12
C SER A 65 6.72 16.15 1.27
N LEU A 66 5.60 15.75 0.66
CA LEU A 66 5.61 14.71 -0.36
C LEU A 66 6.19 15.25 -1.68
N GLY A 67 6.79 14.36 -2.45
CA GLY A 67 7.12 14.63 -3.85
C GLY A 67 5.90 14.45 -4.76
N GLU A 68 6.12 14.56 -6.06
CA GLU A 68 5.07 14.42 -7.10
C GLU A 68 4.30 13.09 -7.02
N VAL A 69 4.96 12.01 -6.58
CA VAL A 69 4.35 10.69 -6.45
C VAL A 69 4.03 10.43 -4.97
N SER A 70 2.75 10.47 -4.63
CA SER A 70 2.22 10.22 -3.28
C SER A 70 1.35 8.95 -3.18
N HIS A 71 1.20 8.22 -4.27
CA HIS A 71 0.45 6.97 -4.31
C HIS A 71 1.05 6.01 -5.34
N ALA A 72 0.79 4.72 -5.15
CA ALA A 72 1.14 3.66 -6.05
C ALA A 72 -0.08 2.77 -6.34
N ALA A 73 -0.26 2.40 -7.60
CA ALA A 73 -1.24 1.42 -8.04
C ALA A 73 -0.64 0.01 -7.95
N VAL A 74 -1.33 -0.90 -7.26
CA VAL A 74 -0.96 -2.32 -7.17
C VAL A 74 -1.99 -3.14 -7.93
N ILE A 75 -1.56 -3.75 -9.02
CA ILE A 75 -2.38 -4.58 -9.89
C ILE A 75 -2.20 -6.04 -9.45
N ILE A 76 -3.31 -6.70 -9.13
CA ILE A 76 -3.36 -8.13 -8.82
C ILE A 76 -3.77 -8.86 -10.09
N VAL A 77 -2.92 -9.80 -10.53
CA VAL A 77 -3.20 -10.68 -11.65
C VAL A 77 -3.43 -12.07 -11.07
N ASP A 78 -4.63 -12.57 -11.30
CA ASP A 78 -5.06 -13.91 -10.92
C ASP A 78 -4.09 -14.99 -11.45
N ASP A 79 -3.81 -15.99 -10.62
CA ASP A 79 -2.88 -17.09 -10.93
C ASP A 79 -3.53 -18.48 -11.07
N ASP A 80 -4.86 -18.53 -11.05
CA ASP A 80 -5.67 -19.75 -11.24
C ASP A 80 -6.18 -20.02 -12.68
#